data_AF-A0A378IAN2-F1
#
_entry.id   AF-A0A378IAN2-F1
#
_cell.length_a   1.000
_cell.length_b   1.000
_cell.length_c   1.000
_cell.angle_alpha   90.00
_cell.angle_beta   90.00
_cell.angle_gamma   90.00
#
_symmetry.space_group_name_H-M   'P 1'
#
loop_
_entity.id
_entity.type
_entity.pdbx_description
1 polymer ?
#
loop_
_entity_poly.entity_id
_entity_poly.type
_entity_poly.pdbx_seq_one_letter_code
_entity_poly.pdbx_strand_id
1 'polypeptide(L)'
;MKDKNKPHKSKSEGIFTKQQGSTQIEKGTSEISIVKRKEEQTQSGRSYVYKKAFTPEFSEIEAFNGLCYRMLLGEHAAKVRGVHDDSNVTVAVISKLIPEYLSFYSYYTQNEKVGLSTDDFIKYKFPQILVAAYCEEENDLNADNFGFGRNKEGQIISVKIDHGDSTYPVVSEQRDLPAKNQFIITTNDIINFPKLTDAGPAIFVHEYPKKLLDVDELVDNKDFIAQKYYSFLKRILIDDQNYIEIARATVSSETLRQQLIANKIERTALLTSTLMAIPEFRHFVNQNPSVIRQIIKEFEEFNDEIRKPEDKLLRIDTQQVYSRFLKIAQICKEMELTASDSTDTSEKLSEEQLIALSNLSRNLEEMELEINNLDKVISTIGETGVTPSLAPPAALPDKFKVRTNIIKIPTNEREENIFAINAVLNNDDLMKGRDGNTPAIILEIRNIMEDIDCSDDKKIAAAIIEIKDRINQSDEKNHSNNTLEVINVFSQPGHINFRVIRESLSKNKSMETIMAPIKVGMHLN
;
A
#
# COMPACT_ATOMS: atom_id res chain seq x y z
N MET A 1 26.58 13.64 22.12
CA MET A 1 25.57 13.96 21.09
C MET A 1 25.51 12.78 20.15
N LYS A 2 24.38 12.09 20.02
CA LYS A 2 24.23 11.08 18.95
C LYS A 2 24.14 11.87 17.64
N ASP A 3 25.02 11.61 16.68
CA ASP A 3 24.91 12.16 15.34
C ASP A 3 23.51 11.85 14.80
N LYS A 4 22.67 12.87 14.65
CA LYS A 4 21.39 12.71 13.96
C LYS A 4 21.72 12.47 12.50
N ASN A 5 21.46 11.26 12.01
CA ASN A 5 21.59 10.96 10.59
C ASN A 5 20.54 11.77 9.81
N LYS A 6 20.99 12.64 8.90
CA LYS A 6 20.09 13.34 7.98
C LYS A 6 19.33 12.35 7.09
N PRO A 7 18.12 12.70 6.64
CA PRO A 7 17.43 11.92 5.63
C PRO A 7 18.24 11.84 4.33
N HIS A 8 18.36 10.64 3.75
CA HIS A 8 19.12 10.38 2.51
C HIS A 8 18.70 11.27 1.33
N LYS A 9 17.40 11.58 1.21
CA LYS A 9 16.86 12.39 0.10
C LYS A 9 16.85 13.88 0.37
N SER A 10 17.39 14.33 1.50
CA SER A 10 17.46 15.75 1.80
C SER A 10 18.57 16.48 1.01
N LYS A 11 18.54 17.81 0.98
CA LYS A 11 19.56 18.67 0.36
C LYS A 11 20.19 19.57 1.41
N SER A 12 21.49 19.84 1.30
CA SER A 12 22.13 20.82 2.18
C SER A 12 21.60 22.22 1.87
N GLU A 13 21.25 23.00 2.89
CA GLU A 13 20.83 24.40 2.76
C GLU A 13 21.93 25.25 2.11
N GLY A 14 23.19 24.95 2.42
CA GLY A 14 24.37 25.67 1.94
C GLY A 14 24.53 25.69 0.42
N ILE A 15 23.79 24.88 -0.34
CA ILE A 15 23.83 24.90 -1.82
C ILE A 15 22.85 25.92 -2.44
N PHE A 16 21.99 26.55 -1.65
CA PHE A 16 20.98 27.49 -2.13
C PHE A 16 21.31 28.95 -1.79
N THR A 17 20.83 29.87 -2.64
CA THR A 17 20.89 31.32 -2.41
C THR A 17 19.51 31.91 -2.63
N LYS A 18 19.03 32.72 -1.70
CA LYS A 18 17.75 33.43 -1.81
C LYS A 18 17.81 34.45 -2.94
N GLN A 19 16.77 34.50 -3.78
CA GLN A 19 16.61 35.59 -4.73
C GLN A 19 16.08 36.83 -4.01
N GLN A 20 16.76 37.97 -4.19
CA GLN A 20 16.20 39.26 -3.77
C GLN A 20 15.11 39.69 -4.77
N GLY A 21 13.87 39.89 -4.28
CA GLY A 21 12.80 40.56 -5.04
C GLY A 21 12.16 39.77 -6.18
N SER A 22 11.65 38.56 -5.91
CA SER A 22 10.83 37.82 -6.89
C SER A 22 9.41 38.38 -6.96
N THR A 23 8.95 38.77 -8.15
CA THR A 23 7.54 39.10 -8.46
C THR A 23 6.67 37.86 -8.71
N GLN A 24 7.24 36.66 -8.71
CA GLN A 24 6.55 35.41 -9.05
C GLN A 24 5.83 34.75 -7.85
N ILE A 25 6.03 35.28 -6.63
CA ILE A 25 5.20 34.92 -5.48
C ILE A 25 4.51 36.21 -5.04
N GLU A 26 3.20 36.32 -5.24
CA GLU A 26 2.40 37.39 -4.63
C GLU A 26 2.51 37.25 -3.11
N LYS A 27 3.25 38.16 -2.47
CA LYS A 27 3.42 38.32 -1.01
C LYS A 27 3.20 37.02 -0.21
N GLY A 28 4.10 36.07 -0.39
CA GLY A 28 4.15 34.89 0.48
C GLY A 28 4.37 35.33 1.94
N THR A 29 3.77 34.59 2.87
CA THR A 29 4.09 34.66 4.30
C THR A 29 5.62 34.58 4.50
N SER A 30 6.15 35.07 5.62
CA SER A 30 7.59 35.16 5.91
C SER A 30 8.39 33.84 5.82
N GLU A 31 7.73 32.73 5.51
CA GLU A 31 8.23 31.35 5.52
C GLU A 31 8.54 30.81 4.11
N ILE A 32 8.03 31.43 3.03
CA ILE A 32 8.24 30.96 1.65
C ILE A 32 9.18 31.91 0.89
N SER A 33 10.14 31.36 0.14
CA SER A 33 11.07 32.14 -0.68
C SER A 33 11.45 31.41 -1.97
N ILE A 34 11.78 32.18 -3.02
CA ILE A 34 12.42 31.61 -4.21
C ILE A 34 13.93 31.55 -4.00
N VAL A 35 14.51 30.38 -4.26
CA VAL A 35 15.95 30.14 -4.17
C VAL A 35 16.50 29.58 -5.48
N LYS A 36 17.78 29.82 -5.72
CA LYS A 36 18.56 29.20 -6.80
C LYS A 36 19.72 28.41 -6.22
N ARG A 37 20.17 27.38 -6.95
CA ARG A 37 21.43 26.69 -6.60
C ARG A 37 22.62 27.60 -6.86
N LYS A 38 23.59 27.60 -5.95
CA LYS A 38 24.84 28.39 -6.07
C LYS A 38 25.62 28.06 -7.34
N GLU A 39 25.62 26.80 -7.76
CA GLU A 39 26.30 26.31 -8.97
C GLU A 39 25.59 26.74 -10.28
N GLU A 40 24.34 27.18 -10.21
CA GLU A 40 23.49 27.51 -11.37
C GLU A 40 23.27 29.04 -11.51
N GLN A 41 24.20 29.88 -11.03
CA GLN A 41 24.06 31.35 -11.06
C GLN A 41 24.17 31.99 -12.46
N THR A 42 24.37 31.21 -13.54
CA THR A 42 24.24 31.72 -14.92
C THR A 42 22.77 31.89 -15.30
N GLN A 43 22.48 32.76 -16.28
CA GLN A 43 21.15 33.33 -16.57
C GLN A 43 20.00 32.30 -16.85
N SER A 44 20.27 31.01 -17.01
CA SER A 44 19.25 29.96 -17.23
C SER A 44 19.04 28.98 -16.05
N GLY A 45 19.61 29.26 -14.87
CA GLY A 45 19.52 28.38 -13.70
C GLY A 45 18.10 28.12 -13.21
N ARG A 46 17.84 26.89 -12.71
CA ARG A 46 16.52 26.47 -12.23
C ARG A 46 16.17 27.19 -10.93
N SER A 47 14.96 27.70 -10.86
CA SER A 47 14.39 28.26 -9.62
C SER A 47 13.67 27.18 -8.81
N TYR A 48 13.66 27.38 -7.50
CA TYR A 48 13.03 26.49 -6.54
C TYR A 48 12.20 27.29 -5.54
N VAL A 49 11.10 26.69 -5.08
CA VAL A 49 10.33 27.20 -3.94
C VAL A 49 10.91 26.57 -2.68
N TYR A 50 11.37 27.39 -1.75
CA TYR A 50 11.87 26.99 -0.43
C TYR A 50 10.83 27.42 0.61
N LYS A 51 10.37 26.47 1.42
CA LYS A 51 9.42 26.69 2.51
C LYS A 51 10.10 26.32 3.82
N LYS A 52 10.30 27.30 4.70
CA LYS A 52 10.96 27.11 5.98
C LYS A 52 10.11 26.20 6.88
N ALA A 53 10.77 25.29 7.59
CA ALA A 53 10.11 24.36 8.49
C ALA A 53 9.56 25.06 9.74
N PHE A 54 8.40 24.61 10.20
CA PHE A 54 7.94 24.88 11.57
C PHE A 54 8.74 24.04 12.58
N THR A 55 8.84 22.72 12.33
CA THR A 55 9.79 21.81 12.99
C THR A 55 10.43 20.86 11.96
N PRO A 56 11.57 20.24 12.28
CA PRO A 56 12.20 19.26 11.39
C PRO A 56 11.25 18.15 10.96
N GLU A 57 10.43 17.63 11.88
CA GLU A 57 9.48 16.55 11.65
C GLU A 57 8.42 16.92 10.61
N PHE A 58 7.85 18.14 10.65
CA PHE A 58 6.88 18.58 9.64
C PHE A 58 7.47 18.63 8.24
N SER A 59 8.71 19.09 8.09
CA SER A 59 9.38 19.12 6.79
C SER A 59 9.75 17.73 6.28
N GLU A 60 10.08 16.81 7.18
CA GLU A 60 10.30 15.41 6.82
C GLU A 60 8.99 14.72 6.39
N ILE A 61 7.87 14.99 7.08
CA ILE A 61 6.54 14.51 6.69
C ILE A 61 6.13 15.10 5.33
N GLU A 62 6.32 16.40 5.10
CA GLU A 62 5.99 17.03 3.82
C GLU A 62 6.86 16.47 2.67
N ALA A 63 8.13 16.16 2.94
CA ALA A 63 9.01 15.50 1.96
C ALA A 63 8.59 14.04 1.70
N PHE A 64 8.16 13.31 2.72
CA PHE A 64 7.58 11.97 2.63
C PHE A 64 6.31 11.99 1.75
N ASN A 65 5.34 12.83 2.11
CA ASN A 65 4.08 13.00 1.38
C ASN A 65 4.33 13.43 -0.06
N GLY A 66 5.26 14.36 -0.29
CA GLY A 66 5.61 14.80 -1.65
C GLY A 66 6.16 13.68 -2.53
N LEU A 67 6.83 12.67 -1.96
CA LEU A 67 7.20 11.46 -2.70
C LEU A 67 6.01 10.52 -2.92
N CYS A 68 5.13 10.35 -1.94
CA CYS A 68 3.90 9.56 -2.08
C CYS A 68 2.98 10.13 -3.18
N TYR A 69 2.76 11.45 -3.21
CA TYR A 69 2.03 12.10 -4.30
C TYR A 69 2.73 11.95 -5.64
N ARG A 70 4.06 12.15 -5.70
CA ARG A 70 4.81 11.97 -6.96
C ARG A 70 4.69 10.55 -7.49
N MET A 71 4.63 9.56 -6.62
CA MET A 71 4.43 8.15 -6.97
C MET A 71 3.05 7.91 -7.59
N LEU A 72 2.00 8.54 -7.05
CA LEU A 72 0.62 8.37 -7.52
C LEU A 72 0.27 9.23 -8.74
N LEU A 73 0.76 10.47 -8.77
CA LEU A 73 0.38 11.51 -9.74
C LEU A 73 1.45 11.77 -10.81
N GLY A 74 2.64 11.19 -10.69
CA GLY A 74 3.74 11.44 -11.63
C GLY A 74 4.02 12.94 -11.74
N GLU A 75 3.96 13.49 -12.96
CA GLU A 75 4.22 14.90 -13.17
C GLU A 75 3.22 15.89 -12.58
N HIS A 76 2.01 15.42 -12.26
CA HIS A 76 0.92 16.21 -11.67
C HIS A 76 1.09 16.51 -10.17
N ALA A 77 2.23 16.18 -9.56
CA ALA A 77 2.55 16.56 -8.18
C ALA A 77 3.92 17.21 -8.06
N ALA A 78 4.04 18.29 -7.28
CA ALA A 78 5.33 18.91 -7.04
C ALA A 78 6.32 17.94 -6.37
N LYS A 79 7.54 17.89 -6.91
CA LYS A 79 8.62 17.07 -6.33
C LYS A 79 9.24 17.79 -5.13
N VAL A 80 8.87 17.36 -3.93
CA VAL A 80 9.35 17.94 -2.67
C VAL A 80 10.55 17.17 -2.10
N ARG A 81 11.49 17.86 -1.47
CA ARG A 81 12.64 17.29 -0.73
C ARG A 81 12.87 18.09 0.55
N GLY A 82 13.26 17.41 1.63
CA GLY A 82 13.74 18.08 2.83
C GLY A 82 15.06 18.82 2.57
N VAL A 83 15.32 19.86 3.35
CA VAL A 83 16.56 20.63 3.35
C VAL A 83 17.16 20.58 4.75
N HIS A 84 18.44 20.23 4.87
CA HIS A 84 19.16 20.16 6.14
C HIS A 84 20.23 21.25 6.28
N ASP A 85 20.45 21.70 7.51
CA ASP A 85 21.56 22.58 7.88
C ASP A 85 22.88 21.81 8.05
N ASP A 86 23.94 22.52 8.44
CA ASP A 86 25.28 21.95 8.68
C ASP A 86 25.31 21.01 9.89
N SER A 87 24.29 21.05 10.75
CA SER A 87 24.09 20.12 11.88
C SER A 87 23.29 18.87 11.49
N ASN A 88 23.03 18.67 10.18
CA ASN A 88 22.21 17.58 9.64
C ASN A 88 20.75 17.60 10.12
N VAL A 89 20.25 18.73 10.63
CA VAL A 89 18.85 18.90 11.05
C VAL A 89 18.04 19.40 9.87
N THR A 90 16.87 18.82 9.63
CA THR A 90 15.93 19.30 8.60
C THR A 90 15.36 20.67 9.03
N VAL A 91 15.54 21.69 8.19
CA VAL A 91 15.15 23.09 8.48
C VAL A 91 14.14 23.68 7.48
N ALA A 92 13.88 22.97 6.38
CA ALA A 92 12.93 23.39 5.36
C ALA A 92 12.55 22.25 4.41
N VAL A 93 11.63 22.53 3.50
CA VAL A 93 11.43 21.77 2.27
C VAL A 93 11.69 22.62 1.04
N ILE A 94 11.99 21.94 -0.06
CA ILE A 94 12.20 22.56 -1.36
C ILE A 94 11.50 21.79 -2.46
N SER A 95 10.92 22.51 -3.40
CA SER A 95 10.36 21.97 -4.64
C SER A 95 10.88 22.75 -5.84
N LYS A 96 10.96 22.11 -7.01
CA LYS A 96 11.26 22.83 -8.24
C LYS A 96 10.10 23.78 -8.53
N LEU A 97 10.40 25.03 -8.88
CA LEU A 97 9.38 25.97 -9.30
C LEU A 97 8.67 25.43 -10.55
N ILE A 98 7.34 25.35 -10.48
CA ILE A 98 6.49 24.97 -11.61
C ILE A 98 6.30 26.22 -12.47
N PRO A 99 6.75 26.21 -13.74
CA PRO A 99 6.60 27.36 -14.62
C PRO A 99 5.12 27.69 -14.84
N GLU A 100 4.79 28.98 -14.78
CA GLU A 100 3.43 29.48 -15.02
C GLU A 100 2.37 28.79 -14.15
N TYR A 101 2.74 28.42 -12.91
CA TYR A 101 1.77 27.87 -11.99
C TYR A 101 0.65 28.87 -11.73
N LEU A 102 -0.59 28.41 -11.90
CA LEU A 102 -1.79 29.18 -11.64
C LEU A 102 -2.69 28.34 -10.75
N SER A 103 -2.85 28.72 -9.49
CA SER A 103 -3.75 27.99 -8.57
C SER A 103 -5.19 28.02 -9.09
N PHE A 104 -5.99 27.05 -8.66
CA PHE A 104 -7.40 26.97 -9.05
C PHE A 104 -8.18 28.20 -8.58
N TYR A 105 -7.85 28.74 -7.41
CA TYR A 105 -8.39 30.00 -6.90
C TYR A 105 -7.94 31.21 -7.74
N SER A 106 -6.66 31.30 -8.10
CA SER A 106 -6.15 32.37 -8.97
C SER A 106 -6.79 32.32 -10.35
N TYR A 107 -6.99 31.12 -10.92
CA TYR A 107 -7.73 30.96 -12.16
C TYR A 107 -9.17 31.48 -12.01
N TYR A 108 -9.88 31.07 -10.96
CA TYR A 108 -11.26 31.54 -10.70
C TYR A 108 -11.35 33.06 -10.56
N THR A 109 -10.43 33.68 -9.83
CA THR A 109 -10.42 35.13 -9.62
C THR A 109 -10.07 35.91 -10.89
N GLN A 110 -9.17 35.39 -11.72
CA GLN A 110 -8.78 36.00 -13.00
C GLN A 110 -9.86 35.83 -14.09
N ASN A 111 -10.69 34.78 -14.01
CA ASN A 111 -11.76 34.49 -14.97
C ASN A 111 -13.13 34.93 -14.47
N GLU A 112 -13.25 36.18 -14.00
CA GLU A 112 -14.52 36.79 -13.59
C GLU A 112 -15.33 35.98 -12.57
N LYS A 113 -14.66 35.20 -11.70
CA LYS A 113 -15.31 34.30 -10.74
C LYS A 113 -16.15 33.21 -11.39
N VAL A 114 -15.65 32.69 -12.52
CA VAL A 114 -16.14 31.50 -13.21
C VAL A 114 -15.07 30.42 -13.13
N GLY A 115 -15.45 29.26 -12.60
CA GLY A 115 -14.60 28.08 -12.49
C GLY A 115 -14.46 27.33 -13.81
N LEU A 116 -13.82 26.16 -13.75
CA LEU A 116 -13.78 25.25 -14.90
C LEU A 116 -15.13 24.62 -15.16
N SER A 117 -15.40 24.32 -16.43
CA SER A 117 -16.45 23.37 -16.80
C SER A 117 -16.10 21.98 -16.27
N THR A 118 -17.13 21.16 -16.02
CA THR A 118 -16.98 19.75 -15.64
C THR A 118 -16.07 18.98 -16.62
N ASP A 119 -16.27 19.20 -17.93
CA ASP A 119 -15.49 18.53 -18.98
C ASP A 119 -14.01 18.95 -18.97
N ASP A 120 -13.71 20.24 -18.82
CA ASP A 120 -12.32 20.70 -18.74
C ASP A 120 -11.65 20.21 -17.45
N PHE A 121 -12.36 20.19 -16.32
CA PHE A 121 -11.84 19.66 -15.06
C PHE A 121 -11.39 18.19 -15.21
N ILE A 122 -12.21 17.37 -15.87
CA ILE A 122 -11.92 15.96 -16.16
C ILE A 122 -10.78 15.83 -17.19
N LYS A 123 -10.82 16.63 -18.26
CA LYS A 123 -9.80 16.66 -19.33
C LYS A 123 -8.40 16.95 -18.79
N TYR A 124 -8.28 17.88 -17.84
CA TYR A 124 -7.00 18.21 -17.20
C TYR A 124 -6.61 17.24 -16.07
N LYS A 125 -7.35 16.14 -15.87
CA LYS A 125 -7.06 15.10 -14.87
C LYS A 125 -7.10 15.57 -13.41
N PHE A 126 -7.82 16.65 -13.10
CA PHE A 126 -8.05 17.03 -11.70
C PHE A 126 -8.72 15.93 -10.85
N PRO A 127 -9.59 15.03 -11.38
CA PRO A 127 -10.13 13.91 -10.59
C PRO A 127 -9.04 13.05 -9.93
N GLN A 128 -7.90 12.88 -10.60
CA GLN A 128 -6.77 12.12 -10.04
C GLN A 128 -6.15 12.82 -8.83
N ILE A 129 -6.06 14.16 -8.86
CA ILE A 129 -5.60 14.96 -7.71
C ILE A 129 -6.57 14.80 -6.53
N LEU A 130 -7.87 14.82 -6.79
CA LEU A 130 -8.88 14.66 -5.72
C LEU A 130 -8.75 13.29 -5.05
N VAL A 131 -8.66 12.21 -5.84
CA VAL A 131 -8.49 10.85 -5.30
C VAL A 131 -7.16 10.73 -4.57
N ALA A 132 -6.08 11.31 -5.10
CA ALA A 132 -4.79 11.33 -4.42
C ALA A 132 -4.87 12.08 -3.07
N ALA A 133 -5.54 13.23 -3.03
CA ALA A 133 -5.74 14.00 -1.81
C ALA A 133 -6.51 13.22 -0.73
N TYR A 134 -7.58 12.53 -1.13
CA TYR A 134 -8.32 11.65 -0.23
C TYR A 134 -7.50 10.45 0.26
N CYS A 135 -6.80 9.76 -0.65
CA CYS A 135 -5.97 8.60 -0.31
C CYS A 135 -4.78 8.94 0.60
N GLU A 136 -4.17 10.11 0.35
CA GLU A 136 -3.03 10.62 1.10
C GLU A 136 -3.43 11.50 2.28
N GLU A 137 -4.73 11.60 2.61
CA GLU A 137 -5.27 12.26 3.81
C GLU A 137 -4.93 13.76 3.90
N GLU A 138 -5.09 14.48 2.80
CA GLU A 138 -4.90 15.94 2.73
C GLU A 138 -6.03 16.69 3.43
N ASN A 139 -5.76 17.17 4.64
CA ASN A 139 -6.75 17.86 5.48
C ASN A 139 -7.12 19.25 4.98
N ASP A 140 -6.26 19.89 4.20
CA ASP A 140 -6.45 21.24 3.70
C ASP A 140 -6.33 21.29 2.17
N LEU A 141 -7.18 20.52 1.47
CA LEU A 141 -7.26 20.60 0.00
C LEU A 141 -8.08 21.83 -0.38
N ASN A 142 -7.49 23.02 -0.25
CA ASN A 142 -8.05 24.27 -0.72
C ASN A 142 -7.62 24.58 -2.18
N ALA A 143 -8.28 25.57 -2.79
CA ALA A 143 -8.10 25.91 -4.21
C ALA A 143 -6.76 26.61 -4.52
N ASP A 144 -5.95 26.92 -3.51
CA ASP A 144 -4.59 27.42 -3.68
C ASP A 144 -3.55 26.30 -3.79
N ASN A 145 -3.86 25.11 -3.25
CA ASN A 145 -2.93 23.99 -3.17
C ASN A 145 -2.91 23.12 -4.44
N PHE A 146 -3.78 23.38 -5.41
CA PHE A 146 -3.74 22.73 -6.72
C PHE A 146 -4.21 23.68 -7.82
N GLY A 147 -3.83 23.40 -9.06
CA GLY A 147 -4.16 24.26 -10.18
C GLY A 147 -3.49 23.82 -11.46
N PHE A 148 -3.10 24.77 -12.30
CA PHE A 148 -2.46 24.52 -13.58
C PHE A 148 -0.96 24.75 -13.49
N GLY A 149 -0.20 23.99 -14.27
CA GLY A 149 1.21 24.23 -14.54
C GLY A 149 1.57 23.74 -15.93
N ARG A 150 2.86 23.77 -16.25
CA ARG A 150 3.38 23.19 -17.49
C ARG A 150 4.33 22.02 -17.25
N ASN A 151 4.18 20.98 -18.07
CA ASN A 151 5.15 19.89 -18.13
C ASN A 151 6.41 20.28 -18.91
N LYS A 152 7.33 19.32 -19.10
CA LYS A 152 8.62 19.59 -19.77
C LYS A 152 8.45 19.93 -21.25
N GLU A 153 7.38 19.44 -21.86
CA GLU A 153 6.97 19.64 -23.24
C GLU A 153 6.17 20.95 -23.41
N GLY A 154 5.91 21.69 -22.32
CA GLY A 154 5.20 22.96 -22.33
C GLY A 154 3.67 22.82 -22.35
N GLN A 155 3.13 21.61 -22.22
CA GLN A 155 1.70 21.35 -22.19
C GLN A 155 1.11 21.72 -20.83
N ILE A 156 -0.13 22.23 -20.84
CA ILE A 156 -0.87 22.54 -19.62
C ILE A 156 -1.28 21.23 -18.95
N ILE A 157 -0.94 21.10 -17.67
CA ILE A 157 -1.30 19.97 -16.82
C ILE A 157 -1.91 20.48 -15.51
N SER A 158 -2.75 19.68 -14.87
CA SER A 158 -3.09 19.90 -13.47
C SER A 158 -1.90 19.58 -12.56
N VAL A 159 -1.71 20.32 -11.49
CA VAL A 159 -0.63 20.10 -10.53
C VAL A 159 -1.10 20.34 -9.09
N LYS A 160 -0.82 19.37 -8.20
CA LYS A 160 -0.89 19.50 -6.74
C LYS A 160 0.43 20.00 -6.18
N ILE A 161 0.37 20.96 -5.28
CA ILE A 161 1.49 21.48 -4.49
C ILE A 161 1.15 21.39 -3.00
N ASP A 162 2.13 21.74 -2.15
CA ASP A 162 1.99 21.88 -0.70
C ASP A 162 1.34 20.66 -0.01
N HIS A 163 2.18 19.73 0.46
CA HIS A 163 1.76 18.43 0.98
C HIS A 163 1.93 18.32 2.51
N GLY A 164 1.95 19.47 3.20
CA GLY A 164 2.28 19.56 4.62
C GLY A 164 1.18 19.06 5.55
N ASP A 165 -0.08 19.09 5.12
CA ASP A 165 -1.24 18.65 5.89
C ASP A 165 -1.83 17.31 5.41
N SER A 166 -1.05 16.57 4.61
CA SER A 166 -1.35 15.18 4.23
C SER A 166 -0.81 14.16 5.25
N THR A 167 -1.32 12.93 5.23
CA THR A 167 -1.13 11.94 6.30
C THR A 167 -1.60 12.50 7.65
N TYR A 168 -2.73 13.20 7.62
CA TYR A 168 -3.17 14.06 8.71
C TYR A 168 -3.31 13.36 10.08
N PRO A 169 -3.73 12.09 10.21
CA PRO A 169 -3.75 11.43 11.51
C PRO A 169 -2.38 11.43 12.21
N VAL A 170 -1.28 11.28 11.46
CA VAL A 170 0.06 11.37 12.03
C VAL A 170 0.45 12.83 12.29
N VAL A 171 0.14 13.73 11.36
CA VAL A 171 0.44 15.18 11.49
C VAL A 171 -0.25 15.79 12.72
N SER A 172 -1.51 15.45 12.94
CA SER A 172 -2.32 15.95 14.05
C SER A 172 -1.83 15.44 15.41
N GLU A 173 -1.38 14.18 15.49
CA GLU A 173 -0.68 13.67 16.68
C GLU A 173 0.59 14.49 16.98
N GLN A 174 1.37 14.86 15.96
CA GLN A 174 2.55 15.73 16.16
C GLN A 174 2.18 17.17 16.59
N ARG A 175 0.92 17.58 16.38
CA ARG A 175 0.41 18.91 16.78
C ARG A 175 -0.41 18.87 18.08
N ASP A 176 -0.55 17.71 18.72
CA ASP A 176 -1.50 17.49 19.83
C ASP A 176 -2.94 17.92 19.48
N LEU A 177 -3.36 17.69 18.23
CA LEU A 177 -4.69 18.00 17.72
C LEU A 177 -5.54 16.72 17.55
N PRO A 178 -6.86 16.78 17.80
CA PRO A 178 -7.72 15.63 17.58
C PRO A 178 -7.90 15.34 16.09
N ALA A 179 -7.67 14.07 15.69
CA ALA A 179 -7.79 13.61 14.30
C ALA A 179 -9.16 13.01 13.93
N LYS A 180 -10.15 13.12 14.83
CA LYS A 180 -11.28 12.18 14.82
C LYS A 180 -12.16 12.37 13.58
N ASN A 181 -12.27 11.29 12.79
CA ASN A 181 -13.13 11.14 11.62
C ASN A 181 -12.74 11.92 10.35
N GLN A 182 -11.56 12.56 10.27
CA GLN A 182 -11.24 13.38 9.08
C GLN A 182 -11.09 12.56 7.79
N PHE A 183 -10.65 11.30 7.88
CA PHE A 183 -10.38 10.46 6.71
C PHE A 183 -10.79 9.00 6.92
N ILE A 184 -11.98 8.77 7.49
CA ILE A 184 -12.57 7.42 7.50
C ILE A 184 -12.80 6.99 6.05
N ILE A 185 -12.52 5.72 5.75
CA ILE A 185 -12.77 5.15 4.43
C ILE A 185 -14.08 4.37 4.47
N THR A 186 -15.10 4.86 3.77
CA THR A 186 -16.41 4.20 3.67
C THR A 186 -16.79 3.94 2.21
N THR A 187 -17.65 2.95 2.01
CA THR A 187 -18.26 2.69 0.70
C THR A 187 -19.07 3.89 0.21
N ASN A 188 -19.81 4.52 1.13
CA ASN A 188 -20.68 5.66 0.83
C ASN A 188 -19.89 6.85 0.27
N ASP A 189 -18.76 7.23 0.88
CA ASP A 189 -17.92 8.32 0.38
C ASP A 189 -17.22 7.97 -0.95
N ILE A 190 -16.80 6.73 -1.17
CA ILE A 190 -16.17 6.32 -2.43
C ILE A 190 -17.19 6.28 -3.59
N ILE A 191 -18.41 5.83 -3.34
CA ILE A 191 -19.48 5.82 -4.34
C ILE A 191 -19.81 7.27 -4.73
N ASN A 192 -20.06 8.14 -3.75
CA ASN A 192 -20.50 9.52 -3.95
C ASN A 192 -19.36 10.54 -4.17
N PHE A 193 -18.11 10.06 -4.21
CA PHE A 193 -16.93 10.90 -4.39
C PHE A 193 -17.08 11.85 -5.60
N PRO A 194 -16.71 13.14 -5.47
CA PRO A 194 -15.92 13.75 -4.39
C PRO A 194 -16.76 14.34 -3.24
N LYS A 195 -18.07 14.04 -3.17
CA LYS A 195 -18.92 14.42 -2.03
C LYS A 195 -18.61 13.50 -0.85
N LEU A 196 -17.89 14.03 0.12
CA LEU A 196 -17.60 13.32 1.37
C LEU A 196 -18.69 13.66 2.39
N THR A 197 -19.18 12.64 3.07
CA THR A 197 -20.22 12.74 4.09
C THR A 197 -19.82 12.04 5.39
N ASP A 198 -19.00 10.99 5.29
CA ASP A 198 -18.48 10.27 6.45
C ASP A 198 -17.10 10.79 6.87
N ALA A 199 -16.24 11.09 5.90
CA ALA A 199 -14.96 11.77 6.10
C ALA A 199 -15.14 13.29 6.17
N GLY A 200 -14.53 13.91 7.18
CA GLY A 200 -14.60 15.36 7.41
C GLY A 200 -13.22 16.02 7.43
N PRO A 201 -12.50 16.12 6.30
CA PRO A 201 -11.31 16.97 6.21
C PRO A 201 -11.66 18.43 6.52
N ALA A 202 -10.69 19.24 6.96
CA ALA A 202 -10.95 20.66 7.26
C ALA A 202 -11.36 21.46 6.02
N ILE A 203 -10.77 21.19 4.85
CA ILE A 203 -11.17 21.75 3.57
C ILE A 203 -11.10 20.68 2.48
N PHE A 204 -12.18 20.54 1.71
CA PHE A 204 -12.22 19.70 0.50
C PHE A 204 -13.18 20.27 -0.55
N VAL A 205 -13.11 19.75 -1.77
CA VAL A 205 -13.79 20.36 -2.93
C VAL A 205 -15.32 20.32 -2.88
N HIS A 206 -15.93 19.43 -2.08
CA HIS A 206 -17.39 19.36 -1.96
C HIS A 206 -17.99 20.54 -1.18
N GLU A 207 -17.15 21.31 -0.48
CA GLU A 207 -17.56 22.55 0.19
C GLU A 207 -17.42 23.78 -0.72
N TYR A 208 -16.88 23.61 -1.93
CA TYR A 208 -16.61 24.74 -2.81
C TYR A 208 -17.91 25.34 -3.35
N PRO A 209 -17.92 26.66 -3.62
CA PRO A 209 -19.04 27.27 -4.32
C PRO A 209 -19.26 26.59 -5.67
N LYS A 210 -20.51 26.33 -6.02
CA LYS A 210 -20.91 25.74 -7.31
C LYS A 210 -20.31 26.47 -8.53
N LYS A 211 -20.13 27.79 -8.43
CA LYS A 211 -19.49 28.61 -9.48
C LYS A 211 -18.00 28.35 -9.67
N LEU A 212 -17.32 27.82 -8.65
CA LEU A 212 -15.91 27.44 -8.68
C LEU A 212 -15.76 26.00 -9.20
N LEU A 213 -16.57 25.08 -8.68
CA LEU A 213 -16.65 23.70 -9.14
C LEU A 213 -18.04 23.14 -8.87
N ASP A 214 -18.70 22.64 -9.91
CA ASP A 214 -19.98 21.96 -9.76
C ASP A 214 -19.77 20.49 -9.44
N VAL A 215 -19.64 20.18 -8.15
CA VAL A 215 -19.44 18.80 -7.68
C VAL A 215 -20.67 17.93 -7.95
N ASP A 216 -21.87 18.50 -8.07
CA ASP A 216 -23.07 17.73 -8.38
C ASP A 216 -22.99 17.12 -9.79
N GLU A 217 -22.46 17.88 -10.75
CA GLU A 217 -22.27 17.40 -12.13
C GLU A 217 -21.18 16.33 -12.26
N LEU A 218 -20.20 16.29 -11.34
CA LEU A 218 -19.11 15.32 -11.38
C LEU A 218 -19.55 13.91 -10.99
N VAL A 219 -20.43 13.77 -9.99
CA VAL A 219 -20.74 12.48 -9.36
C VAL A 219 -21.31 11.47 -10.36
N ASP A 220 -22.14 11.94 -11.30
CA ASP A 220 -22.80 11.10 -12.30
C ASP A 220 -22.07 11.07 -13.66
N ASN A 221 -20.96 11.82 -13.80
CA ASN A 221 -20.20 11.88 -15.04
C ASN A 221 -19.38 10.59 -15.24
N LYS A 222 -19.60 9.90 -16.36
CA LYS A 222 -18.94 8.61 -16.66
C LYS A 222 -17.43 8.70 -16.76
N ASP A 223 -16.90 9.77 -17.35
CA ASP A 223 -15.45 9.96 -17.48
C ASP A 223 -14.80 10.30 -16.14
N PHE A 224 -15.51 11.06 -15.29
CA PHE A 224 -15.10 11.27 -13.90
C PHE A 224 -15.05 9.95 -13.14
N ILE A 225 -16.10 9.13 -13.21
CA ILE A 225 -16.18 7.83 -12.53
C ILE A 225 -15.04 6.90 -12.98
N ALA A 226 -14.75 6.85 -14.28
CA ALA A 226 -13.64 6.07 -14.82
C ALA A 226 -12.28 6.56 -14.28
N GLN A 227 -12.02 7.87 -14.26
CA GLN A 227 -10.79 8.42 -13.68
C GLN A 227 -10.70 8.22 -12.16
N LYS A 228 -11.82 8.32 -11.45
CA LYS A 228 -11.93 8.05 -10.02
C LYS A 228 -11.44 6.63 -9.70
N TYR A 229 -12.05 5.62 -10.33
CA TYR A 229 -11.67 4.22 -10.08
C TYR A 229 -10.30 3.86 -10.65
N TYR A 230 -9.87 4.49 -11.74
CA TYR A 230 -8.49 4.41 -12.22
C TYR A 230 -7.49 4.79 -11.11
N SER A 231 -7.69 5.96 -10.49
CA SER A 231 -6.79 6.47 -9.45
C SER A 231 -6.84 5.65 -8.16
N PHE A 232 -8.03 5.18 -7.77
CA PHE A 232 -8.17 4.26 -6.62
C PHE A 232 -7.45 2.93 -6.87
N LEU A 233 -7.63 2.32 -8.04
CA LEU A 233 -6.95 1.11 -8.44
C LEU A 233 -5.43 1.31 -8.42
N LYS A 234 -4.93 2.40 -9.03
CA LYS A 234 -3.51 2.74 -9.01
C LYS A 234 -2.95 2.83 -7.59
N ARG A 235 -3.70 3.43 -6.65
CA ARG A 235 -3.26 3.59 -5.27
C ARG A 235 -3.15 2.28 -4.50
N ILE A 236 -4.07 1.33 -4.71
CA ILE A 236 -4.04 0.03 -4.00
C ILE A 236 -3.03 -0.97 -4.59
N LEU A 237 -2.55 -0.71 -5.81
CA LEU A 237 -1.52 -1.54 -6.45
C LEU A 237 -0.10 -1.26 -5.94
N ILE A 238 0.15 -0.11 -5.31
CA ILE A 238 1.45 0.25 -4.74
C ILE A 238 1.81 -0.70 -3.60
N ASP A 239 3.06 -1.18 -3.58
CA ASP A 239 3.54 -2.11 -2.56
C ASP A 239 3.90 -1.41 -1.24
N ASP A 240 3.71 -2.11 -0.13
CA ASP A 240 4.04 -1.61 1.20
C ASP A 240 5.53 -1.24 1.30
N GLN A 241 6.38 -2.00 0.60
CA GLN A 241 7.82 -1.74 0.51
C GLN A 241 8.12 -0.36 -0.05
N ASN A 242 7.30 0.16 -0.98
CA ASN A 242 7.50 1.51 -1.49
C ASN A 242 7.34 2.58 -0.39
N TYR A 243 6.34 2.44 0.50
CA TYR A 243 6.18 3.35 1.63
C TYR A 243 7.31 3.22 2.65
N ILE A 244 7.78 1.99 2.90
CA ILE A 244 8.93 1.72 3.78
C ILE A 244 10.17 2.44 3.28
N GLU A 245 10.48 2.29 1.99
CA GLU A 245 11.68 2.88 1.40
C GLU A 245 11.57 4.40 1.29
N ILE A 246 10.40 4.95 0.96
CA ILE A 246 10.18 6.41 0.98
C ILE A 246 10.40 6.96 2.40
N ALA A 247 9.85 6.33 3.44
CA ALA A 247 10.01 6.78 4.82
C ALA A 247 11.47 6.70 5.29
N ARG A 248 12.19 5.61 4.98
CA ARG A 248 13.64 5.49 5.24
C ARG A 248 14.44 6.61 4.55
N ALA A 249 14.03 7.00 3.36
CA ALA A 249 14.73 7.95 2.55
C ALA A 249 14.46 9.42 2.95
N THR A 250 13.34 9.70 3.63
CA THR A 250 12.85 11.07 3.90
C THR A 250 12.73 11.44 5.37
N VAL A 251 12.64 10.47 6.28
CA VAL A 251 12.41 10.70 7.70
C VAL A 251 13.60 10.21 8.51
N SER A 252 14.13 11.03 9.41
CA SER A 252 15.28 10.68 10.25
C SER A 252 14.85 9.90 11.50
N SER A 253 13.74 10.29 12.11
CA SER A 253 13.17 9.65 13.30
C SER A 253 12.62 8.24 13.01
N GLU A 254 13.09 7.23 13.75
CA GLU A 254 12.58 5.85 13.63
C GLU A 254 11.11 5.76 14.06
N THR A 255 10.73 6.39 15.17
CA THR A 255 9.35 6.38 15.67
C THR A 255 8.39 6.98 14.65
N LEU A 256 8.72 8.15 14.11
CA LEU A 256 7.88 8.81 13.10
C LEU A 256 7.80 8.00 11.81
N ARG A 257 8.92 7.40 11.38
CA ARG A 257 8.96 6.49 10.24
C ARG A 257 8.02 5.30 10.43
N GLN A 258 8.03 4.66 11.61
CA GLN A 258 7.14 3.54 11.92
C GLN A 258 5.67 3.96 11.90
N GLN A 259 5.34 5.13 12.47
CA GLN A 259 3.97 5.66 12.44
C GLN A 259 3.47 5.91 11.01
N LEU A 260 4.27 6.58 10.17
CA LEU A 260 3.92 6.85 8.78
C LEU A 260 3.73 5.57 7.97
N ILE A 261 4.63 4.60 8.13
CA ILE A 261 4.54 3.30 7.45
C ILE A 261 3.28 2.55 7.89
N ALA A 262 3.06 2.41 9.20
CA ALA A 262 1.90 1.70 9.73
C ALA A 262 0.60 2.31 9.22
N ASN A 263 0.48 3.65 9.26
CA ASN A 263 -0.68 4.37 8.73
C ASN A 263 -0.89 4.08 7.23
N LYS A 264 0.15 4.15 6.38
CA LYS A 264 0.00 3.88 4.95
C LYS A 264 -0.41 2.44 4.65
N ILE A 265 0.13 1.46 5.37
CA ILE A 265 -0.21 0.04 5.19
C ILE A 265 -1.66 -0.21 5.61
N GLU A 266 -2.05 0.24 6.81
CA GLU A 266 -3.41 0.07 7.33
C GLU A 266 -4.45 0.69 6.38
N ARG A 267 -4.21 1.92 5.93
CA ARG A 267 -5.10 2.59 4.98
C ARG A 267 -5.18 1.90 3.64
N THR A 268 -4.07 1.36 3.13
CA THR A 268 -4.07 0.62 1.87
C THR A 268 -4.91 -0.65 1.98
N ALA A 269 -4.79 -1.37 3.10
CA ALA A 269 -5.60 -2.56 3.35
C ALA A 269 -7.09 -2.23 3.47
N LEU A 270 -7.43 -1.19 4.25
CA LEU A 270 -8.81 -0.72 4.40
C LEU A 270 -9.40 -0.29 3.06
N LEU A 271 -8.72 0.60 2.33
CA LEU A 271 -9.13 1.07 1.01
C LEU A 271 -9.36 -0.08 0.02
N THR A 272 -8.45 -1.05 -0.01
CA THR A 272 -8.58 -2.23 -0.87
C THR A 272 -9.86 -3.00 -0.55
N SER A 273 -10.09 -3.30 0.73
CA SER A 273 -11.29 -4.04 1.16
C SER A 273 -12.59 -3.29 0.86
N THR A 274 -12.62 -1.98 1.09
CA THR A 274 -13.79 -1.13 0.80
C THR A 274 -14.06 -1.07 -0.71
N LEU A 275 -13.03 -0.93 -1.54
CA LEU A 275 -13.18 -0.93 -3.00
C LEU A 275 -13.68 -2.27 -3.53
N MET A 276 -13.17 -3.40 -3.02
CA MET A 276 -13.64 -4.73 -3.42
C MET A 276 -15.13 -4.93 -3.09
N ALA A 277 -15.64 -4.29 -2.04
CA ALA A 277 -17.04 -4.37 -1.66
C ALA A 277 -17.98 -3.61 -2.63
N ILE A 278 -17.47 -2.63 -3.38
CA ILE A 278 -18.25 -1.76 -4.27
C ILE A 278 -18.49 -2.44 -5.64
N PRO A 279 -19.74 -2.73 -6.02
CA PRO A 279 -20.04 -3.36 -7.31
C PRO A 279 -19.52 -2.58 -8.53
N GLU A 280 -19.65 -1.26 -8.52
CA GLU A 280 -19.22 -0.37 -9.60
C GLU A 280 -17.69 -0.41 -9.82
N PHE A 281 -16.93 -0.57 -8.73
CA PHE A 281 -15.48 -0.75 -8.81
C PHE A 281 -15.11 -2.10 -9.41
N ARG A 282 -15.76 -3.20 -8.97
CA ARG A 282 -15.53 -4.53 -9.53
C ARG A 282 -15.82 -4.55 -11.02
N HIS A 283 -16.94 -3.94 -11.41
CA HIS A 283 -17.33 -3.81 -12.81
C HIS A 283 -16.29 -3.02 -13.60
N PHE A 284 -15.81 -1.89 -13.06
CA PHE A 284 -14.74 -1.11 -13.68
C PHE A 284 -13.48 -1.95 -13.94
N VAL A 285 -13.02 -2.73 -12.96
CA VAL A 285 -11.83 -3.59 -13.12
C VAL A 285 -12.05 -4.64 -14.20
N ASN A 286 -13.21 -5.32 -14.19
CA ASN A 286 -13.52 -6.40 -15.11
C ASN A 286 -13.71 -5.91 -16.56
N GLN A 287 -14.27 -4.72 -16.76
CA GLN A 287 -14.49 -4.14 -18.09
C GLN A 287 -13.24 -3.46 -18.67
N ASN A 288 -12.23 -3.15 -17.85
CA ASN A 288 -11.04 -2.40 -18.27
C ASN A 288 -9.73 -3.15 -17.98
N PRO A 289 -9.54 -4.42 -18.44
CA PRO A 289 -8.33 -5.18 -18.16
C PRO A 289 -7.05 -4.56 -18.71
N SER A 290 -7.16 -3.69 -19.72
CA SER A 290 -6.04 -2.95 -20.31
C SER A 290 -5.51 -1.81 -19.43
N VAL A 291 -6.27 -1.38 -18.42
CA VAL A 291 -5.93 -0.24 -17.55
C VAL A 291 -4.57 -0.41 -16.86
N ILE A 292 -4.22 -1.66 -16.54
CA ILE A 292 -2.96 -2.00 -15.91
C ILE A 292 -1.74 -1.60 -16.75
N ARG A 293 -1.85 -1.64 -18.09
CA ARG A 293 -0.75 -1.23 -18.97
C ARG A 293 -0.45 0.26 -18.84
N GLN A 294 -1.49 1.08 -18.70
CA GLN A 294 -1.33 2.51 -18.46
C GLN A 294 -0.73 2.76 -17.08
N ILE A 295 -1.21 2.07 -16.05
CA ILE A 295 -0.68 2.20 -14.67
C ILE A 295 0.80 1.82 -14.62
N ILE A 296 1.19 0.70 -15.24
CA ILE A 296 2.60 0.26 -15.32
C ILE A 296 3.44 1.31 -16.02
N LYS A 297 2.99 1.84 -17.17
CA LYS A 297 3.72 2.89 -17.89
C LYS A 297 3.94 4.13 -17.01
N GLU A 298 2.93 4.59 -16.28
CA GLU A 298 3.06 5.74 -15.39
C GLU A 298 4.02 5.47 -14.21
N PHE A 299 4.09 4.21 -13.73
CA PHE A 299 5.07 3.81 -12.73
C PHE A 299 6.50 3.66 -13.29
N GLU A 300 6.67 3.26 -14.55
CA GLU A 300 7.95 3.29 -15.25
C GLU A 300 8.45 4.72 -15.43
N GLU A 301 7.57 5.65 -15.81
CA GLU A 301 7.89 7.09 -15.90
C GLU A 301 8.32 7.66 -14.54
N PHE A 302 7.69 7.23 -13.44
CA PHE A 302 8.16 7.55 -12.09
C PHE A 302 9.54 6.96 -11.79
N ASN A 303 9.77 5.69 -12.14
CA ASN A 303 11.05 5.00 -11.95
C ASN A 303 12.20 5.67 -12.72
N ASP A 304 11.94 6.23 -13.90
CA ASP A 304 12.91 6.97 -14.71
C ASP A 304 13.39 8.28 -14.04
N GLU A 305 12.61 8.82 -13.11
CA GLU A 305 13.06 9.94 -12.28
C GLU A 305 14.09 9.55 -11.22
N ILE A 306 14.21 8.25 -10.94
CA ILE A 306 15.09 7.67 -9.91
C ILE A 306 16.37 7.17 -10.59
N ARG A 307 17.30 8.11 -10.79
CA ARG A 307 18.53 7.88 -11.58
C ARG A 307 19.70 7.32 -10.79
N LYS A 308 19.70 7.52 -9.49
CA LYS A 308 20.83 7.19 -8.61
C LYS A 308 20.79 5.71 -8.23
N PRO A 309 21.89 4.95 -8.39
CA PRO A 309 21.93 3.53 -8.03
C PRO A 309 21.52 3.27 -6.57
N GLU A 310 21.92 4.16 -5.66
CA GLU A 310 21.59 4.07 -4.23
C GLU A 310 20.09 4.30 -3.93
N ASP A 311 19.34 4.85 -4.88
CA ASP A 311 17.90 5.05 -4.78
C ASP A 311 17.07 3.91 -5.40
N LYS A 312 17.69 2.80 -5.86
CA LYS A 312 16.95 1.76 -6.62
C LYS A 312 15.73 1.22 -5.87
N LEU A 313 15.80 1.16 -4.53
CA LEU A 313 14.74 0.63 -3.67
C LEU A 313 13.51 1.56 -3.61
N LEU A 314 13.64 2.82 -4.05
CA LEU A 314 12.50 3.73 -4.22
C LEU A 314 11.68 3.43 -5.48
N ARG A 315 12.20 2.59 -6.39
CA ARG A 315 11.47 2.22 -7.62
C ARG A 315 10.32 1.28 -7.30
N ILE A 316 9.26 1.39 -8.08
CA ILE A 316 8.11 0.49 -8.03
C ILE A 316 8.46 -0.77 -8.81
N ASP A 317 8.22 -1.93 -8.20
CA ASP A 317 8.29 -3.21 -8.89
C ASP A 317 7.04 -3.39 -9.75
N THR A 318 7.18 -3.17 -11.06
CA THR A 318 6.07 -3.23 -12.01
C THR A 318 5.57 -4.66 -12.24
N GLN A 319 6.40 -5.68 -12.00
CA GLN A 319 5.97 -7.08 -12.05
C GLN A 319 5.06 -7.39 -10.87
N GLN A 320 5.44 -6.94 -9.68
CA GLN A 320 4.61 -7.09 -8.48
C GLN A 320 3.29 -6.34 -8.59
N VAL A 321 3.30 -5.13 -9.17
CA VAL A 321 2.07 -4.37 -9.51
C VAL A 321 1.16 -5.18 -10.44
N TYR A 322 1.71 -5.78 -11.50
CA TYR A 322 0.94 -6.61 -12.42
C TYR A 322 0.34 -7.83 -11.72
N SER A 323 1.13 -8.56 -10.93
CA SER A 323 0.65 -9.72 -10.16
C SER A 323 -0.45 -9.34 -9.15
N ARG A 324 -0.35 -8.17 -8.50
CA ARG A 324 -1.38 -7.64 -7.60
C ARG A 324 -2.66 -7.31 -8.35
N PHE A 325 -2.56 -6.71 -9.54
CA PHE A 325 -3.70 -6.43 -10.39
C PHE A 325 -4.45 -7.71 -10.80
N LEU A 326 -3.72 -8.76 -11.22
CA LEU A 326 -4.34 -10.04 -11.57
C LEU A 326 -5.12 -10.65 -10.39
N LYS A 327 -4.57 -10.58 -9.17
CA LYS A 327 -5.27 -11.05 -7.96
C LYS A 327 -6.55 -10.25 -7.70
N ILE A 328 -6.48 -8.93 -7.81
CA ILE A 328 -7.65 -8.06 -7.62
C ILE A 328 -8.71 -8.34 -8.68
N ALA A 329 -8.33 -8.46 -9.95
CA ALA A 329 -9.25 -8.74 -11.05
C ALA A 329 -9.92 -10.11 -10.87
N GLN A 330 -9.17 -11.14 -10.45
CA GLN A 330 -9.73 -12.45 -10.15
C GLN A 330 -10.76 -12.39 -9.02
N ILE A 331 -10.45 -11.73 -7.91
CA ILE A 331 -11.38 -11.54 -6.78
C ILE A 331 -12.63 -10.78 -7.24
N CYS A 332 -12.48 -9.70 -8.01
CA CYS A 332 -13.61 -8.94 -8.54
C CYS A 332 -14.55 -9.82 -9.38
N LYS A 333 -13.99 -10.68 -10.23
CA LYS A 333 -14.74 -11.62 -11.08
C LYS A 333 -15.48 -12.67 -10.25
N GLU A 334 -14.83 -13.28 -9.26
CA GLU A 334 -15.44 -14.28 -8.38
C GLU A 334 -16.62 -13.69 -7.57
N MET A 335 -16.47 -12.46 -7.08
CA MET A 335 -17.52 -11.74 -6.35
C MET A 335 -18.72 -11.36 -7.23
N GLU A 336 -18.52 -11.13 -8.54
CA GLU A 336 -19.63 -10.88 -9.46
C GLU A 336 -20.40 -12.17 -9.79
N LEU A 337 -19.69 -13.29 -10.02
CA LEU A 337 -20.31 -14.58 -10.31
C LEU A 337 -21.18 -15.08 -9.15
N THR A 338 -20.66 -14.95 -7.92
CA THR A 338 -21.40 -15.33 -6.70
C THR A 338 -22.60 -14.44 -6.43
N ALA A 339 -22.57 -13.18 -6.86
CA ALA A 339 -23.73 -12.29 -6.79
C ALA A 339 -24.82 -12.69 -7.80
N SER A 340 -24.45 -13.06 -9.03
CA SER A 340 -25.40 -13.50 -10.06
C SER A 340 -26.09 -14.83 -9.76
N ASP A 341 -25.41 -15.77 -9.08
CA ASP A 341 -26.01 -17.05 -8.67
C ASP A 341 -27.03 -16.91 -7.52
N SER A 342 -27.07 -15.74 -6.86
CA SER A 342 -28.01 -15.43 -5.77
C SER A 342 -29.28 -14.69 -6.23
N THR A 343 -29.34 -14.27 -7.49
CA THR A 343 -30.50 -13.59 -8.07
C THR A 343 -30.97 -14.32 -9.32
N ASP A 344 -32.07 -15.07 -9.17
CA ASP A 344 -32.83 -15.64 -10.28
C ASP A 344 -33.47 -14.50 -11.10
N THR A 345 -32.72 -13.95 -12.06
CA THR A 345 -33.23 -13.23 -13.24
C THR A 345 -32.19 -13.24 -14.35
N SER A 346 -32.56 -13.90 -15.44
CA SER A 346 -31.83 -14.06 -16.70
C SER A 346 -31.38 -12.74 -17.36
N GLU A 347 -30.07 -12.52 -17.44
CA GLU A 347 -29.44 -11.90 -18.62
C GLU A 347 -28.30 -12.82 -19.08
N LYS A 348 -28.53 -13.54 -20.18
CA LYS A 348 -27.51 -14.40 -20.81
C LYS A 348 -26.43 -13.53 -21.43
N LEU A 349 -25.20 -13.69 -20.96
CA LEU A 349 -23.96 -13.22 -21.62
C LEU A 349 -23.98 -13.64 -23.10
N SER A 350 -23.55 -12.75 -23.99
CA SER A 350 -23.54 -13.03 -25.44
C SER A 350 -22.47 -14.06 -25.79
N GLU A 351 -22.69 -14.79 -26.88
CA GLU A 351 -21.81 -15.87 -27.37
C GLU A 351 -20.37 -15.36 -27.61
N GLU A 352 -20.20 -14.09 -27.97
CA GLU A 352 -18.90 -13.42 -28.14
C GLU A 352 -18.15 -13.24 -26.80
N GLN A 353 -18.87 -13.00 -25.70
CA GLN A 353 -18.26 -12.89 -24.36
C GLN A 353 -17.82 -14.27 -23.85
N LEU A 354 -18.57 -15.33 -24.17
CA LEU A 354 -18.21 -16.71 -23.85
C LEU A 354 -16.96 -17.19 -24.63
N ILE A 355 -16.84 -16.80 -25.91
CA ILE A 355 -15.68 -17.10 -26.75
C ILE A 355 -14.43 -16.32 -26.27
N ALA A 356 -14.60 -15.06 -25.88
CA ALA A 356 -13.50 -14.28 -25.30
C ALA A 356 -13.01 -14.88 -23.96
N LEU A 357 -13.93 -15.41 -23.14
CA LEU A 357 -13.62 -16.08 -21.87
C LEU A 357 -12.90 -17.42 -22.06
N SER A 358 -13.28 -18.23 -23.05
CA SER A 358 -12.59 -19.50 -23.32
C SER A 358 -11.16 -19.28 -23.81
N ASN A 359 -10.94 -18.24 -24.63
CA ASN A 359 -9.62 -17.90 -25.15
C ASN A 359 -8.70 -17.33 -24.05
N LEU A 360 -9.24 -16.61 -23.08
CA LEU A 360 -8.47 -16.11 -21.94
C LEU A 360 -8.01 -17.24 -21.00
N SER A 361 -8.87 -18.23 -20.75
CA SER A 361 -8.53 -19.42 -19.95
C SER A 361 -7.42 -20.24 -20.61
N ARG A 362 -7.47 -20.40 -21.95
CA ARG A 362 -6.45 -21.15 -22.70
C ARG A 362 -5.10 -20.45 -22.72
N ASN A 363 -5.10 -19.11 -22.83
CA ASN A 363 -3.86 -18.32 -22.77
C ASN A 363 -3.23 -18.33 -21.36
N LEU A 364 -4.03 -18.45 -20.30
CA LEU A 364 -3.55 -18.59 -18.93
C LEU A 364 -2.85 -19.94 -18.69
N GLU A 365 -3.43 -21.03 -19.19
CA GLU A 365 -2.82 -22.38 -19.09
C GLU A 365 -1.51 -22.48 -19.91
N GLU A 366 -1.45 -21.89 -21.10
CA GLU A 366 -0.24 -21.88 -21.94
C GLU A 366 0.91 -21.08 -21.28
N MET A 367 0.62 -19.95 -20.61
CA MET A 367 1.64 -19.15 -19.90
C MET A 367 2.09 -19.79 -18.58
N GLU A 368 1.19 -20.45 -17.84
CA GLU A 368 1.53 -21.17 -16.62
C GLU A 368 2.43 -22.38 -16.92
N LEU A 369 2.29 -22.99 -18.10
CA LEU A 369 3.18 -24.04 -18.60
C LEU A 369 4.58 -23.51 -18.94
N GLU A 370 4.68 -22.31 -19.52
CA GLU A 370 5.98 -21.66 -19.82
C GLU A 370 6.73 -21.25 -18.54
N ILE A 371 6.02 -20.76 -17.51
CA ILE A 371 6.60 -20.39 -16.21
C ILE A 371 7.15 -21.62 -15.48
N ASN A 372 6.39 -22.73 -15.44
CA ASN A 372 6.84 -23.98 -14.83
C ASN A 372 8.08 -24.58 -15.54
N ASN A 373 8.23 -24.34 -16.84
CA ASN A 373 9.42 -24.77 -17.59
C ASN A 373 10.65 -23.89 -17.29
N LEU A 374 10.46 -22.59 -17.01
CA LEU A 374 11.53 -21.69 -16.58
C LEU A 374 12.04 -22.04 -15.17
N ASP A 375 11.15 -22.38 -14.23
CA ASP A 375 11.51 -22.78 -12.87
C ASP A 375 12.29 -24.10 -12.82
N LYS A 376 11.99 -25.04 -13.71
CA LYS A 376 12.79 -26.27 -13.90
C LYS A 376 14.21 -25.98 -14.37
N VAL A 377 14.39 -25.03 -15.29
CA VAL A 377 15.71 -24.65 -15.80
C VAL A 377 16.54 -23.97 -14.70
N ILE A 378 15.91 -23.15 -13.85
CA ILE A 378 16.57 -22.49 -12.71
C ILE A 378 16.96 -23.50 -11.61
N SER A 379 16.08 -24.48 -11.34
CA SER A 379 16.33 -25.52 -10.32
C SER A 379 17.48 -26.47 -10.70
N THR A 380 17.68 -26.72 -12.00
CA THR A 380 18.74 -27.62 -12.49
C THR A 380 20.14 -27.00 -12.38
N ILE A 381 20.25 -25.69 -12.16
CA ILE A 381 21.53 -24.97 -12.03
C ILE A 381 22.01 -24.92 -10.57
N GLY A 382 21.17 -25.27 -9.59
CA GLY A 382 21.43 -25.05 -8.16
C GLY A 382 21.84 -26.26 -7.31
N GLU A 383 21.80 -27.49 -7.82
CA GLU A 383 22.04 -28.67 -6.97
C GLU A 383 23.49 -29.15 -6.98
N THR A 384 24.28 -28.69 -6.00
CA THR A 384 25.25 -29.57 -5.32
C THR A 384 24.92 -29.57 -3.83
N GLY A 385 24.66 -30.78 -3.31
CA GLY A 385 23.72 -30.99 -2.21
C GLY A 385 24.25 -30.83 -0.79
N VAL A 386 23.32 -30.87 0.17
CA VAL A 386 23.56 -31.14 1.61
C VAL A 386 22.31 -31.77 2.24
N THR A 387 22.54 -32.74 3.11
CA THR A 387 21.64 -33.43 4.05
C THR A 387 20.87 -32.49 5.01
N PRO A 388 19.75 -32.93 5.62
CA PRO A 388 18.87 -32.05 6.40
C PRO A 388 19.47 -31.74 7.77
N SER A 389 19.98 -30.53 7.93
CA SER A 389 20.25 -29.88 9.22
C SER A 389 19.07 -28.98 9.59
N LEU A 390 18.84 -28.79 10.89
CA LEU A 390 17.92 -27.78 11.42
C LEU A 390 18.17 -26.42 10.73
N ALA A 391 17.09 -25.79 10.28
CA ALA A 391 17.15 -24.44 9.73
C ALA A 391 17.66 -23.46 10.80
N PRO A 392 18.50 -22.47 10.44
CA PRO A 392 18.97 -21.46 11.39
C PRO A 392 17.79 -20.68 11.99
N PRO A 393 17.93 -20.14 13.23
CA PRO A 393 16.86 -19.44 13.92
C PRO A 393 16.30 -18.31 13.06
N ALA A 394 15.02 -18.42 12.73
CA ALA A 394 14.33 -17.46 11.88
C ALA A 394 13.86 -16.27 12.73
N ALA A 395 13.99 -15.05 12.19
CA ALA A 395 13.43 -13.86 12.82
C ALA A 395 11.92 -14.06 13.04
N LEU A 396 11.45 -13.77 14.26
CA LEU A 396 10.02 -13.91 14.58
C LEU A 396 9.19 -13.02 13.65
N PRO A 397 8.07 -13.54 13.11
CA PRO A 397 7.21 -12.76 12.25
C PRO A 397 6.55 -11.64 13.05
N ASP A 398 6.40 -10.49 12.40
CA ASP A 398 5.71 -9.34 12.99
C ASP A 398 4.28 -9.70 13.41
N LYS A 399 3.91 -9.32 14.65
CA LYS A 399 2.61 -9.69 15.25
C LYS A 399 1.42 -9.18 14.46
N PHE A 400 1.56 -8.01 13.84
CA PHE A 400 0.51 -7.41 13.01
C PHE A 400 0.37 -8.14 11.67
N LYS A 401 1.48 -8.58 11.07
CA LYS A 401 1.49 -9.43 9.86
C LYS A 401 0.80 -10.78 10.09
N VAL A 402 1.08 -11.45 11.21
CA VAL A 402 0.44 -12.73 11.59
C VAL A 402 -1.07 -12.53 11.75
N ARG A 403 -1.47 -11.53 12.55
CA ARG A 403 -2.87 -11.18 12.81
C ARG A 403 -3.66 -10.86 11.54
N THR A 404 -3.09 -10.06 10.63
CA THR A 404 -3.73 -9.70 9.36
C THR A 404 -3.99 -10.91 8.46
N ASN A 405 -3.13 -11.94 8.52
CA ASN A 405 -3.33 -13.17 7.76
C ASN A 405 -4.37 -14.10 8.38
N ILE A 406 -4.58 -14.01 9.69
CA ILE A 406 -5.65 -14.74 10.39
C ILE A 406 -7.01 -14.12 10.09
N ILE A 407 -7.13 -12.77 10.10
CA ILE A 407 -8.39 -12.06 9.85
C ILE A 407 -9.02 -12.44 8.50
N LYS A 408 -8.20 -12.71 7.47
CA LYS A 408 -8.63 -13.12 6.12
C LYS A 408 -9.24 -14.52 6.05
N ILE A 409 -9.08 -15.33 7.09
CA ILE A 409 -9.62 -16.69 7.17
C ILE A 409 -10.98 -16.61 7.90
N PRO A 410 -12.07 -17.14 7.35
CA PRO A 410 -13.36 -17.27 8.05
C PRO A 410 -13.23 -17.99 9.40
N THR A 411 -14.03 -17.62 10.40
CA THR A 411 -13.93 -18.19 11.76
C THR A 411 -14.08 -19.71 11.80
N ASN A 412 -15.03 -20.27 11.04
CA ASN A 412 -15.21 -21.73 10.90
C ASN A 412 -13.97 -22.40 10.28
N GLU A 413 -13.31 -21.76 9.31
CA GLU A 413 -12.08 -22.27 8.72
C GLU A 413 -10.88 -22.13 9.67
N ARG A 414 -10.83 -21.09 10.52
CA ARG A 414 -9.81 -20.99 11.59
C ARG A 414 -9.93 -22.14 12.58
N GLU A 415 -11.15 -22.37 13.05
CA GLU A 415 -11.49 -23.45 13.98
C GLU A 415 -11.12 -24.82 13.40
N GLU A 416 -11.51 -25.10 12.15
CA GLU A 416 -11.16 -26.35 11.47
C GLU A 416 -9.65 -26.58 11.40
N ASN A 417 -8.90 -25.55 11.01
CA ASN A 417 -7.46 -25.65 10.86
C ASN A 417 -6.74 -25.85 12.19
N ILE A 418 -7.17 -25.15 13.24
CA ILE A 418 -6.62 -25.30 14.60
C ILE A 418 -6.89 -26.71 15.11
N PHE A 419 -8.12 -27.22 14.98
CA PHE A 419 -8.47 -28.57 15.43
C PHE A 419 -7.74 -29.66 14.66
N ALA A 420 -7.59 -29.51 13.34
CA ALA A 420 -6.86 -30.47 12.54
C ALA A 420 -5.39 -30.60 12.99
N ILE A 421 -4.73 -29.48 13.21
CA ILE A 421 -3.34 -29.48 13.68
C ILE A 421 -3.26 -30.02 15.11
N ASN A 422 -4.21 -29.68 15.99
CA ASN A 422 -4.24 -30.19 17.35
C ASN A 422 -4.42 -31.73 17.38
N ALA A 423 -5.21 -32.29 16.46
CA ALA A 423 -5.37 -33.74 16.33
C ALA A 423 -4.05 -34.45 15.94
N VAL A 424 -3.24 -33.84 15.07
CA VAL A 424 -1.90 -34.34 14.73
C VAL A 424 -0.98 -34.28 15.94
N LEU A 425 -0.96 -33.13 16.63
CA LEU A 425 -0.12 -32.96 17.80
C LEU A 425 -0.49 -33.95 18.90
N ASN A 426 -1.78 -34.22 19.13
CA ASN A 426 -2.23 -35.15 20.18
C ASN A 426 -2.15 -36.64 19.82
N ASN A 427 -1.64 -36.99 18.63
CA ASN A 427 -1.35 -38.38 18.30
C ASN A 427 0.01 -38.79 18.89
N ASP A 428 -0.02 -39.40 20.08
CA ASP A 428 1.20 -39.77 20.81
C ASP A 428 2.09 -40.74 20.04
N ASP A 429 1.51 -41.69 19.29
CA ASP A 429 2.33 -42.63 18.51
C ASP A 429 3.05 -41.94 17.34
N LEU A 430 2.41 -40.94 16.72
CA LEU A 430 3.01 -40.15 15.65
C LEU A 430 4.07 -39.17 16.16
N MET A 431 3.88 -38.64 17.37
CA MET A 431 4.70 -37.58 17.98
C MET A 431 5.82 -38.09 18.91
N LYS A 432 6.05 -39.40 19.00
CA LYS A 432 7.20 -39.95 19.72
C LYS A 432 8.53 -39.52 19.08
N GLY A 433 9.46 -39.13 19.92
CA GLY A 433 10.87 -38.91 19.61
C GLY A 433 11.61 -40.23 19.39
N ARG A 434 12.94 -40.14 19.24
CA ARG A 434 13.78 -41.32 18.97
C ARG A 434 13.91 -42.26 20.17
N ASP A 435 13.68 -41.74 21.37
CA ASP A 435 13.68 -42.48 22.63
C ASP A 435 12.32 -43.10 22.97
N GLY A 436 11.30 -42.92 22.13
CA GLY A 436 9.94 -43.41 22.37
C GLY A 436 9.08 -42.53 23.30
N ASN A 437 9.58 -41.36 23.73
CA ASN A 437 8.83 -40.36 24.48
C ASN A 437 8.48 -39.15 23.59
N THR A 438 7.39 -38.44 23.89
CA THR A 438 7.05 -37.20 23.18
C THR A 438 8.03 -36.08 23.53
N PRO A 439 8.65 -35.39 22.54
CA PRO A 439 9.60 -34.31 22.81
C PRO A 439 8.97 -33.15 23.58
N ALA A 440 9.76 -32.51 24.46
CA ALA A 440 9.30 -31.42 25.30
C ALA A 440 8.74 -30.26 24.48
N ILE A 441 9.38 -29.91 23.36
CA ILE A 441 8.90 -28.85 22.46
C ILE A 441 7.53 -29.17 21.86
N ILE A 442 7.22 -30.44 21.59
CA ILE A 442 5.90 -30.84 21.09
C ILE A 442 4.84 -30.69 22.18
N LEU A 443 5.17 -31.02 23.44
CA LEU A 443 4.28 -30.80 24.58
C LEU A 443 4.01 -29.32 24.82
N GLU A 444 5.03 -28.46 24.67
CA GLU A 444 4.85 -27.00 24.77
C GLU A 444 3.92 -26.46 23.68
N ILE A 445 4.08 -26.93 22.43
CA ILE A 445 3.19 -26.55 21.32
C ILE A 445 1.75 -27.02 21.59
N ARG A 446 1.55 -28.25 22.11
CA ARG A 446 0.22 -28.75 22.50
C ARG A 446 -0.46 -27.82 23.52
N ASN A 447 0.26 -27.48 24.59
CA ASN A 447 -0.28 -26.61 25.65
C ASN A 447 -0.69 -25.24 25.08
N ILE A 448 0.14 -24.64 24.23
CA ILE A 448 -0.20 -23.36 23.58
C ILE A 448 -1.44 -23.51 22.69
N MET A 449 -1.59 -24.65 22.00
CA MET A 449 -2.71 -24.92 21.10
C MET A 449 -4.03 -25.23 21.79
N GLU A 450 -4.03 -25.82 22.98
CA GLU A 450 -5.23 -26.10 23.77
C GLU A 450 -5.93 -24.82 24.26
N ASP A 451 -5.16 -23.76 24.54
CA ASP A 451 -5.67 -22.49 25.08
C ASP A 451 -6.12 -21.48 24.01
N ILE A 452 -6.11 -21.86 22.72
CA ILE A 452 -6.45 -20.94 21.62
C ILE A 452 -7.96 -20.74 21.50
N ASP A 453 -8.38 -19.51 21.72
CA ASP A 453 -9.71 -19.03 21.32
C ASP A 453 -9.75 -18.84 19.80
N CYS A 454 -10.43 -19.76 19.09
CA CYS A 454 -10.53 -19.75 17.63
C CYS A 454 -11.30 -18.54 17.04
N SER A 455 -12.01 -17.79 17.87
CA SER A 455 -12.74 -16.57 17.47
C SER A 455 -11.89 -15.31 17.59
N ASP A 456 -10.82 -15.34 18.40
CA ASP A 456 -9.98 -14.18 18.71
C ASP A 456 -8.67 -14.20 17.88
N ASP A 457 -8.64 -13.39 16.83
CA ASP A 457 -7.48 -13.27 15.94
C ASP A 457 -6.19 -12.80 16.66
N LYS A 458 -6.30 -12.07 17.78
CA LYS A 458 -5.13 -11.63 18.57
C LYS A 458 -4.51 -12.80 19.33
N LYS A 459 -5.34 -13.68 19.90
CA LYS A 459 -4.88 -14.87 20.64
C LYS A 459 -4.28 -15.90 19.68
N ILE A 460 -4.90 -16.13 18.53
CA ILE A 460 -4.34 -16.99 17.47
C ILE A 460 -2.98 -16.45 17.01
N ALA A 461 -2.85 -15.14 16.79
CA ALA A 461 -1.59 -14.54 16.38
C ALA A 461 -0.50 -14.65 17.45
N ALA A 462 -0.87 -14.44 18.72
CA ALA A 462 0.04 -14.60 19.85
C ALA A 462 0.55 -16.04 19.96
N ALA A 463 -0.34 -17.03 19.84
CA ALA A 463 0.02 -18.45 19.90
C ALA A 463 1.01 -18.86 18.80
N ILE A 464 0.82 -18.41 17.55
CA ILE A 464 1.76 -18.72 16.45
C ILE A 464 3.15 -18.14 16.71
N ILE A 465 3.23 -16.92 17.26
CA ILE A 465 4.51 -16.27 17.57
C ILE A 465 5.17 -16.98 18.75
N GLU A 466 4.39 -17.31 19.78
CA GLU A 466 4.89 -18.02 20.95
C GLU A 466 5.44 -19.40 20.56
N ILE A 467 4.73 -20.16 19.74
CA ILE A 467 5.22 -21.45 19.22
C ILE A 467 6.55 -21.29 18.48
N LYS A 468 6.66 -20.29 17.59
CA LYS A 468 7.91 -20.01 16.86
C LYS A 468 9.05 -19.60 17.79
N ASP A 469 8.74 -18.83 18.83
CA ASP A 469 9.72 -18.40 19.83
C ASP A 469 10.22 -19.58 20.67
N ARG A 470 9.32 -20.46 21.14
CA ARG A 470 9.68 -21.71 21.84
C ARG A 470 10.57 -22.59 21.00
N ILE A 471 10.26 -22.75 19.71
CA ILE A 471 11.07 -23.55 18.80
C ILE A 471 12.45 -22.91 18.61
N ASN A 472 12.52 -21.59 18.42
CA ASN A 472 13.79 -20.87 18.28
C ASN A 472 14.68 -20.96 19.53
N GLN A 473 14.08 -21.09 20.71
CA GLN A 473 14.78 -21.21 22.00
C GLN A 473 15.09 -22.66 22.39
N SER A 474 14.56 -23.64 21.66
CA SER A 474 14.74 -25.05 21.99
C SER A 474 16.06 -25.60 21.45
N ASP A 475 16.87 -26.15 22.35
CA ASP A 475 18.07 -26.94 22.02
C ASP A 475 17.78 -28.46 21.97
N GLU A 476 16.50 -28.86 22.00
CA GLU A 476 16.10 -30.26 21.99
C GLU A 476 16.52 -30.95 20.69
N LYS A 477 17.04 -32.19 20.79
CA LYS A 477 17.54 -32.96 19.63
C LYS A 477 16.81 -34.28 19.44
N ASN A 478 15.93 -34.62 20.37
CA ASN A 478 15.20 -35.87 20.36
C ASN A 478 13.98 -35.78 19.43
N HIS A 479 14.23 -35.76 18.12
CA HIS A 479 13.16 -35.67 17.12
C HIS A 479 13.14 -36.89 16.21
N SER A 480 11.97 -37.54 16.11
CA SER A 480 11.64 -38.40 14.97
C SER A 480 11.39 -37.55 13.72
N ASN A 481 11.30 -38.19 12.56
CA ASN A 481 11.04 -37.49 11.29
C ASN A 481 9.73 -36.67 11.36
N ASN A 482 8.67 -37.22 11.97
CA ASN A 482 7.39 -36.53 12.10
C ASN A 482 7.48 -35.31 13.03
N THR A 483 8.13 -35.45 14.19
CA THR A 483 8.29 -34.32 15.13
C THR A 483 9.18 -33.22 14.54
N LEU A 484 10.23 -33.60 13.80
CA LEU A 484 11.08 -32.65 13.10
C LEU A 484 10.33 -31.93 11.98
N GLU A 485 9.44 -32.62 11.29
CA GLU A 485 8.60 -32.02 10.25
C GLU A 485 7.61 -31.00 10.83
N VAL A 486 6.96 -31.32 11.96
CA VAL A 486 6.12 -30.36 12.68
C VAL A 486 6.92 -29.11 13.06
N ILE A 487 8.08 -29.30 13.69
CA ILE A 487 8.98 -28.21 14.08
C ILE A 487 9.38 -27.38 12.85
N ASN A 488 9.83 -28.03 11.78
CA ASN A 488 10.25 -27.34 10.56
C ASN A 488 9.13 -26.53 9.92
N VAL A 489 7.90 -27.06 9.89
CA VAL A 489 6.73 -26.34 9.38
C VAL A 489 6.42 -25.14 10.27
N PHE A 490 6.41 -25.29 11.59
CA PHE A 490 6.18 -24.16 12.48
C PHE A 490 7.31 -23.12 12.41
N SER A 491 8.56 -23.51 12.17
CA SER A 491 9.70 -22.60 12.04
C SER A 491 9.70 -21.77 10.76
N GLN A 492 8.91 -22.12 9.73
CA GLN A 492 8.97 -21.40 8.45
C GLN A 492 8.50 -19.94 8.58
N PRO A 493 9.25 -18.95 8.06
CA PRO A 493 8.87 -17.54 8.11
C PRO A 493 7.52 -17.23 7.45
N GLY A 494 7.15 -17.99 6.40
CA GLY A 494 5.90 -17.82 5.67
C GLY A 494 4.67 -18.46 6.31
N HIS A 495 4.86 -19.32 7.32
CA HIS A 495 3.79 -20.07 7.97
C HIS A 495 3.23 -19.26 9.14
N ILE A 496 2.42 -18.25 8.80
CA ILE A 496 1.91 -17.22 9.71
C ILE A 496 0.42 -17.33 10.00
N ASN A 497 -0.21 -18.42 9.60
CA ASN A 497 -1.58 -18.79 9.97
C ASN A 497 -1.73 -20.32 9.96
N PHE A 498 -2.73 -20.83 10.68
CA PHE A 498 -2.94 -22.28 10.79
C PHE A 498 -3.40 -22.95 9.48
N ARG A 499 -3.93 -22.21 8.50
CA ARG A 499 -4.25 -22.78 7.18
C ARG A 499 -3.00 -23.21 6.43
N VAL A 500 -2.03 -22.32 6.29
CA VAL A 500 -0.75 -22.59 5.60
C VAL A 500 0.06 -23.65 6.35
N ILE A 501 -0.01 -23.65 7.70
CA ILE A 501 0.60 -24.69 8.53
C ILE A 501 -0.05 -26.05 8.24
N ARG A 502 -1.39 -26.13 8.23
CA ARG A 502 -2.13 -27.36 7.92
C ARG A 502 -1.81 -27.86 6.51
N GLU A 503 -1.87 -27.00 5.50
CA GLU A 503 -1.52 -27.33 4.10
C GLU A 503 -0.10 -27.90 3.99
N SER A 504 0.85 -27.36 4.76
CA SER A 504 2.23 -27.82 4.76
C SER A 504 2.39 -29.16 5.49
N LEU A 505 1.71 -29.36 6.62
CA LEU A 505 1.70 -30.65 7.33
C LEU A 505 0.99 -31.74 6.53
N SER A 506 -0.01 -31.39 5.71
CA SER A 506 -0.72 -32.35 4.84
C SER A 506 0.16 -32.96 3.76
N LYS A 507 1.39 -32.46 3.54
CA LYS A 507 2.38 -33.11 2.68
C LYS A 507 2.92 -34.41 3.30
N ASN A 508 2.85 -34.54 4.62
CA ASN A 508 3.09 -35.80 5.31
C ASN A 508 1.81 -36.64 5.31
N LYS A 509 1.84 -37.77 4.62
CA LYS A 509 0.68 -38.67 4.44
C LYS A 509 0.06 -39.14 5.77
N SER A 510 0.87 -39.36 6.81
CA SER A 510 0.37 -39.77 8.12
C SER A 510 -0.37 -38.64 8.82
N MET A 511 0.11 -37.40 8.70
CA MET A 511 -0.56 -36.21 9.23
C MET A 511 -1.82 -35.86 8.42
N GLU A 512 -1.74 -35.95 7.09
CA GLU A 512 -2.88 -35.77 6.18
C GLU A 512 -4.05 -36.71 6.54
N THR A 513 -3.75 -37.98 6.79
CA THR A 513 -4.75 -38.98 7.16
C THR A 513 -5.51 -38.61 8.44
N ILE A 514 -4.83 -37.94 9.38
CA ILE A 514 -5.43 -37.46 10.64
C ILE A 514 -6.23 -36.17 10.41
N MET A 515 -5.74 -35.26 9.56
CA MET A 515 -6.32 -33.93 9.37
C MET A 515 -7.47 -33.86 8.36
N ALA A 516 -7.45 -34.70 7.32
CA ALA A 516 -8.43 -34.70 6.23
C ALA A 516 -9.90 -34.91 6.66
N PRO A 517 -10.23 -35.77 7.66
CA PRO A 517 -11.62 -35.96 8.07
C PRO A 517 -12.20 -34.82 8.94
N ILE A 518 -11.39 -33.87 9.39
CA ILE A 518 -11.82 -32.81 10.32
C ILE A 518 -12.42 -31.64 9.52
N LYS A 519 -13.73 -31.41 9.70
CA LYS A 519 -14.50 -30.27 9.19
C LYS A 519 -15.45 -29.74 10.28
N VAL A 520 -15.55 -28.42 10.45
CA VAL A 520 -16.43 -27.84 11.48
C VAL A 520 -17.90 -28.09 11.09
N GLY A 521 -18.66 -28.67 12.03
CA GLY A 521 -20.02 -29.20 11.84
C GLY A 521 -20.16 -30.70 12.12
N MET A 522 -19.06 -31.43 12.33
CA MET A 522 -19.08 -32.81 12.83
C MET A 522 -18.78 -32.83 14.32
N HIS A 523 -19.79 -33.10 15.15
CA HIS A 523 -19.55 -33.51 16.54
C HIS A 523 -18.71 -34.80 16.54
N LEU A 524 -17.58 -34.76 17.24
CA LEU A 524 -16.86 -35.97 17.65
C LEU A 524 -17.72 -36.67 18.72
N ASN A 525 -18.15 -37.90 18.43
CA ASN A 525 -18.66 -38.83 19.43
C ASN A 525 -17.51 -39.40 20.26
#